data_AF-A0A935ZE09-F1
#
_entry.id   AF-A0A935ZE09-F1
#
_cell.length_a   1.000
_cell.length_b   1.000
_cell.length_c   1.000
_cell.angle_alpha   90.00
_cell.angle_beta   90.00
_cell.angle_gamma   90.00
#
_symmetry.space_group_name_H-M   'P 1'
#
loop_
_entity.id
_entity.type
_entity.pdbx_description
1 polymer ?
#
loop_
_entity_poly.entity_id
_entity_poly.type
_entity_poly.pdbx_seq_one_letter_code
_entity_poly.pdbx_strand_id
1 'polypeptide(L)'
;MFVHVLGGMPSYGSYGGAPLFGEALDEIERIAFGIGPACVRSSDAAGGIDLVAHPPGRLRELAEQFQRYDNPLFSLCDDDYARALACLPGQSRIAPRCVDGCVADLDGETAALEHDCVLTETLTTRDDQHVLPACERDDVAALEDPTGTWRIPDDAVACVRWRDGDALDPDCLDRGGNLGFEVLRRVPLEEPVCLRAVCSASQLPSFDCPGV
;
A
#
# COMPACT_ATOMS: atom_id res chain seq x y z
N MET A 1 -8.88 -11.84 3.73
CA MET A 1 -9.69 -10.62 3.59
C MET A 1 -9.71 -9.95 4.96
N PHE A 2 -9.22 -8.72 5.03
CA PHE A 2 -9.19 -7.92 6.26
C PHE A 2 -10.26 -6.84 6.11
N VAL A 3 -11.14 -6.70 7.10
CA VAL A 3 -12.14 -5.63 7.13
C VAL A 3 -11.93 -4.91 8.45
N HIS A 4 -11.38 -3.70 8.36
CA HIS A 4 -11.22 -2.79 9.48
C HIS A 4 -12.16 -1.62 9.27
N VAL A 5 -12.87 -1.23 10.31
CA VAL A 5 -13.85 -0.14 10.25
C VAL A 5 -13.30 1.03 11.07
N LEU A 6 -13.02 2.12 10.38
CA LEU A 6 -12.74 3.41 11.00
C LEU A 6 -14.08 4.12 11.19
N GLY A 7 -14.47 4.36 12.43
CA GLY A 7 -15.67 5.12 12.77
C GLY A 7 -15.33 6.24 13.74
N GLY A 8 -16.03 7.37 13.69
CA GLY A 8 -15.95 8.35 14.78
C GLY A 8 -16.36 7.66 16.08
N MET A 9 -15.53 7.71 17.11
CA MET A 9 -15.82 7.19 18.46
C MET A 9 -15.06 8.06 19.47
N PRO A 10 -15.49 8.28 20.71
CA PRO A 10 -14.63 8.93 21.68
C PRO A 10 -13.55 7.93 22.10
N SER A 11 -12.30 8.39 22.24
CA SER A 11 -11.20 7.57 22.73
C SER A 11 -11.55 7.04 24.14
N TYR A 12 -11.70 5.72 24.32
CA TYR A 12 -11.67 5.15 25.67
C TYR A 12 -10.81 3.91 25.75
N GLY A 13 -9.82 4.01 26.64
CA GLY A 13 -9.02 2.91 27.13
C GLY A 13 -9.86 1.84 27.82
N SER A 14 -9.27 0.65 27.85
CA SER A 14 -9.73 -0.56 28.50
C SER A 14 -10.37 -0.33 29.89
N TYR A 15 -11.36 -1.18 30.20
CA TYR A 15 -12.11 -1.37 31.46
C TYR A 15 -13.45 -0.63 31.61
N GLY A 16 -14.56 -1.37 31.43
CA GLY A 16 -15.79 -1.12 32.20
C GLY A 16 -17.01 -0.57 31.47
N GLY A 17 -17.52 -1.27 30.46
CA GLY A 17 -18.97 -1.48 30.30
C GLY A 17 -19.92 -0.29 30.03
N ALA A 18 -19.47 0.83 29.47
CA ALA A 18 -20.37 1.92 29.01
C ALA A 18 -20.62 1.86 27.48
N PRO A 19 -21.80 2.28 26.99
CA PRO A 19 -22.17 2.13 25.58
C PRO A 19 -21.31 2.95 24.62
N LEU A 20 -21.03 2.35 23.46
CA LEU A 20 -20.11 2.77 22.39
C LEU A 20 -20.56 4.00 21.56
N PHE A 21 -21.65 4.66 21.94
CA PHE A 21 -22.24 5.78 21.21
C PHE A 21 -22.77 6.83 22.18
N GLY A 22 -22.73 8.10 21.79
CA GLY A 22 -23.48 9.13 22.49
C GLY A 22 -24.99 8.87 22.38
N GLU A 23 -25.77 9.43 23.31
CA GLU A 23 -27.20 9.55 23.09
C GLU A 23 -27.45 10.52 21.93
N ALA A 24 -28.49 10.27 21.12
CA ALA A 24 -28.88 11.19 20.06
C ALA A 24 -29.16 12.58 20.67
N LEU A 25 -28.58 13.63 20.10
CA LEU A 25 -28.71 14.98 20.62
C LEU A 25 -30.13 15.52 20.39
N ASP A 26 -30.81 15.01 19.36
CA ASP A 26 -32.19 15.33 19.05
C ASP A 26 -32.97 14.19 18.36
N GLU A 27 -34.28 14.43 18.15
CA GLU A 27 -35.19 13.47 17.52
C GLU A 27 -34.89 13.24 16.02
N ILE A 28 -34.34 14.24 15.33
CA ILE A 28 -33.99 14.15 13.91
C ILE A 28 -32.79 13.23 13.74
N GLU A 29 -31.75 13.39 14.57
CA GLU A 29 -30.60 12.49 14.63
C GLU A 29 -31.01 11.06 15.00
N ARG A 30 -31.89 10.90 15.99
CA ARG A 30 -32.38 9.57 16.40
C ARG A 30 -33.10 8.86 15.25
N ILE A 31 -33.89 9.59 14.45
CA ILE A 31 -34.59 9.02 13.29
C ILE A 31 -33.61 8.73 12.15
N ALA A 32 -32.64 9.59 11.90
CA ALA A 32 -31.71 9.47 10.79
C ALA A 32 -30.64 8.37 11.01
N PHE A 33 -30.12 8.25 12.23
CA PHE A 33 -28.96 7.41 12.52
C PHE A 33 -29.23 6.32 13.56
N GLY A 34 -30.29 6.45 14.37
CA GLY A 34 -30.63 5.48 15.43
C GLY A 34 -29.72 5.51 16.66
N ILE A 35 -28.62 6.26 16.60
CA ILE A 35 -27.60 6.43 17.63
C ILE A 35 -27.08 7.87 17.59
N GLY A 36 -26.57 8.37 18.72
CA GLY A 36 -25.97 9.70 18.78
C GLY A 36 -24.58 9.78 18.18
N PRO A 37 -24.04 11.00 18.08
CA PRO A 37 -22.72 11.22 17.52
C PRO A 37 -21.66 10.59 18.39
N ALA A 38 -20.55 10.25 17.74
CA ALA A 38 -19.47 9.54 18.38
C ALA A 38 -18.14 10.31 18.26
N CYS A 39 -18.02 11.25 17.33
CA CYS A 39 -17.05 12.33 17.41
C CYS A 39 -17.77 13.67 17.31
N VAL A 40 -17.46 14.60 18.20
CA VAL A 40 -17.81 16.01 18.03
C VAL A 40 -16.52 16.81 18.23
N ARG A 41 -16.04 17.46 17.17
CA ARG A 41 -14.89 18.36 17.26
C ARG A 41 -15.34 19.78 16.95
N SER A 42 -15.23 20.66 17.94
CA SER A 42 -15.43 22.09 17.72
C SER A 42 -14.30 22.64 16.86
N SER A 43 -14.62 23.40 15.83
CA SER A 43 -13.61 24.15 15.09
C SER A 43 -13.41 25.53 15.74
N ASP A 44 -12.17 25.87 16.10
CA ASP A 44 -11.82 27.19 16.65
C ASP A 44 -11.86 28.32 15.60
N ALA A 45 -12.35 28.03 14.39
CA ALA A 45 -12.52 29.00 13.33
C ALA A 45 -13.65 29.97 13.68
N ALA A 46 -13.50 31.27 13.35
CA ALA A 46 -14.54 32.27 13.56
C ALA A 46 -15.81 31.88 12.77
N GLY A 47 -16.84 31.41 13.48
CA GLY A 47 -18.05 30.79 12.91
C GLY A 47 -18.16 29.27 13.11
N GLY A 48 -17.41 28.72 14.07
CA GLY A 48 -17.23 27.30 14.35
C GLY A 48 -18.44 26.41 14.05
N ILE A 49 -18.26 25.55 13.05
CA ILE A 49 -19.16 24.42 12.80
C ILE A 49 -18.57 23.25 13.58
N ASP A 50 -19.40 22.60 14.40
CA ASP A 50 -19.04 21.34 15.04
C ASP A 50 -18.97 20.25 13.97
N LEU A 51 -17.81 19.60 13.86
CA LEU A 51 -17.65 18.42 13.01
C LEU A 51 -18.19 17.22 13.78
N VAL A 52 -19.35 16.74 13.35
CA VAL A 52 -20.06 15.63 13.97
C VAL A 52 -19.90 14.37 13.12
N ALA A 53 -19.32 13.32 13.71
CA ALA A 53 -19.19 12.01 13.05
C ALA A 53 -20.14 11.00 13.68
N HIS A 54 -21.03 10.44 12.86
CA HIS A 54 -21.92 9.34 13.22
C HIS A 54 -21.31 8.03 12.70
N PRO A 55 -21.05 7.04 13.58
CA PRO A 55 -20.56 5.76 13.13
C PRO A 55 -21.72 5.01 12.45
N PRO A 56 -21.49 4.33 11.34
CA PRO A 56 -22.52 3.49 10.75
C PRO A 56 -22.73 2.25 11.64
N GLY A 57 -23.85 2.21 12.38
CA GLY A 57 -24.16 1.11 13.29
C GLY A 57 -24.08 -0.29 12.67
N ARG A 58 -24.36 -0.41 11.37
CA ARG A 58 -24.24 -1.67 10.61
C ARG A 58 -22.79 -2.12 10.34
N LEU A 59 -21.83 -1.19 10.27
CA LEU A 59 -20.41 -1.57 10.10
C LEU A 59 -19.80 -2.06 11.41
N ARG A 60 -20.37 -1.69 12.56
CA ARG A 60 -19.98 -2.28 13.84
C ARG A 60 -20.30 -3.77 13.88
N GLU A 61 -21.55 -4.13 13.60
CA GLU A 61 -21.95 -5.54 13.55
C GLU A 61 -21.06 -6.32 12.58
N LEU A 62 -20.74 -5.73 11.42
CA LEU A 62 -19.79 -6.31 10.47
C LEU A 62 -18.39 -6.51 11.08
N ALA A 63 -17.78 -5.47 11.66
CA ALA A 63 -16.45 -5.53 12.26
C ALA A 63 -16.38 -6.54 13.41
N GLU A 64 -17.42 -6.60 14.25
CA GLU A 64 -17.56 -7.56 15.35
C GLU A 64 -17.73 -9.00 14.87
N GLN A 65 -18.01 -9.28 13.59
CA GLN A 65 -17.98 -10.65 13.05
C GLN A 65 -16.56 -11.08 12.63
N PHE A 66 -15.61 -10.15 12.48
CA PHE A 66 -14.23 -10.41 12.07
C PHE A 66 -13.23 -10.46 13.27
N GLN A 67 -13.65 -10.97 14.45
CA GLN A 67 -12.89 -10.99 15.74
C GLN A 67 -11.62 -11.87 15.77
N ARG A 68 -10.87 -11.98 14.67
CA ARG A 68 -9.59 -12.69 14.66
C ARG A 68 -8.48 -11.96 15.45
N TYR A 69 -8.74 -10.73 15.89
CA TYR A 69 -7.81 -9.84 16.60
C TYR A 69 -8.49 -9.13 17.79
N ASP A 70 -7.69 -8.71 18.77
CA ASP A 70 -8.13 -7.94 19.93
C ASP A 70 -8.67 -6.55 19.51
N ASN A 71 -10.01 -6.46 19.44
CA ASN A 71 -10.79 -5.25 19.17
C ASN A 71 -10.59 -4.62 17.77
N PRO A 72 -11.45 -4.93 16.78
CA PRO A 72 -11.39 -4.40 15.40
C PRO A 72 -11.98 -2.99 15.24
N LEU A 73 -12.39 -2.35 16.33
CA LEU A 73 -13.03 -1.04 16.34
C LEU A 73 -12.03 0.04 16.75
N PHE A 74 -11.87 1.06 15.91
CA PHE A 74 -10.98 2.20 16.16
C PHE A 74 -11.73 3.53 15.99
N SER A 75 -11.36 4.49 16.81
CA SER A 75 -11.96 5.83 16.87
C SER A 75 -11.32 6.80 15.85
N LEU A 76 -12.14 7.61 15.17
CA LEU A 76 -11.69 8.77 14.38
C LEU A 76 -11.40 10.03 15.23
N CYS A 77 -11.60 9.99 16.54
CA CYS A 77 -11.23 11.06 17.46
C CYS A 77 -9.97 10.74 18.25
N ASP A 78 -9.40 9.54 18.11
CA ASP A 78 -8.14 9.21 18.77
C ASP A 78 -7.06 10.16 18.26
N ASP A 79 -6.29 10.73 19.19
CA ASP A 79 -5.11 11.52 18.86
C ASP A 79 -3.97 10.66 18.29
N ASP A 80 -4.04 9.35 18.51
CA ASP A 80 -3.05 8.36 18.07
C ASP A 80 -3.70 7.14 17.40
N TYR A 81 -3.47 7.02 16.09
CA TYR A 81 -3.95 5.90 15.28
C TYR A 81 -2.95 4.75 15.18
N ALA A 82 -1.81 4.81 15.87
CA ALA A 82 -0.75 3.79 15.76
C ALA A 82 -1.29 2.37 15.98
N ARG A 83 -2.27 2.19 16.88
CA ARG A 83 -2.89 0.88 17.13
C ARG A 83 -3.80 0.42 15.98
N ALA A 84 -4.56 1.34 15.37
CA ALA A 84 -5.37 1.06 14.19
C ALA A 84 -4.49 0.68 12.99
N LEU A 85 -3.39 1.40 12.83
CA LEU A 85 -2.41 1.19 11.78
C LEU A 85 -1.50 -0.03 12.03
N ALA A 86 -1.32 -0.46 13.28
CA ALA A 86 -0.58 -1.67 13.61
C ALA A 86 -1.35 -2.96 13.25
N CYS A 87 -2.69 -2.88 13.16
CA CYS A 87 -3.55 -3.98 12.74
C CYS A 87 -3.74 -4.05 11.22
N LEU A 88 -3.56 -2.92 10.50
CA LEU A 88 -3.14 -3.04 9.11
C LEU A 88 -1.81 -3.80 9.15
N PRO A 89 -1.63 -4.85 8.35
CA PRO A 89 -0.44 -5.68 8.44
C PRO A 89 0.79 -4.81 8.16
N GLY A 90 1.41 -4.17 9.16
CA GLY A 90 2.40 -3.11 8.96
C GLY A 90 1.93 -1.99 7.99
N GLN A 91 2.74 -0.99 7.72
CA GLN A 91 3.68 -1.11 6.60
C GLN A 91 4.02 -2.55 6.16
N SER A 92 3.05 -3.37 5.77
CA SER A 92 3.34 -4.41 4.79
C SER A 92 3.73 -3.55 3.61
N ARG A 93 5.05 -3.35 3.46
CA ARG A 93 5.68 -3.20 2.17
C ARG A 93 4.76 -3.95 1.23
N ILE A 94 4.12 -3.25 0.29
CA ILE A 94 3.58 -3.92 -0.89
C ILE A 94 4.71 -4.88 -1.25
N ALA A 95 4.51 -6.18 -1.00
CA ALA A 95 5.63 -7.09 -0.80
C ALA A 95 6.60 -6.83 -1.95
N PRO A 96 7.89 -6.57 -1.67
CA PRO A 96 8.79 -6.08 -2.69
C PRO A 96 8.64 -7.00 -3.89
N ARG A 97 8.45 -6.38 -5.06
CA ARG A 97 8.12 -7.12 -6.27
C ARG A 97 9.42 -7.76 -6.75
N CYS A 98 9.79 -8.85 -6.11
CA CYS A 98 10.97 -9.62 -6.45
C CYS A 98 10.69 -10.45 -7.69
N VAL A 99 11.70 -10.62 -8.53
CA VAL A 99 11.72 -11.69 -9.51
C VAL A 99 12.09 -12.97 -8.77
N ASP A 100 11.38 -14.06 -9.06
CA ASP A 100 11.64 -15.34 -8.42
C ASP A 100 12.94 -15.95 -8.94
N GLY A 101 13.85 -16.26 -8.02
CA GLY A 101 15.14 -16.91 -8.32
C GLY A 101 16.22 -15.97 -8.86
N CYS A 102 17.37 -16.56 -9.14
CA CYS A 102 18.55 -15.86 -9.64
C CYS A 102 18.41 -15.55 -11.13
N VAL A 103 18.35 -14.26 -11.46
CA VAL A 103 18.32 -13.74 -12.83
C VAL A 103 19.73 -13.69 -13.39
N ALA A 104 19.90 -14.10 -14.65
CA ALA A 104 21.18 -14.08 -15.33
C ALA A 104 21.70 -12.65 -15.51
N ASP A 105 22.99 -12.44 -15.24
CA ASP A 105 23.71 -11.25 -15.67
C ASP A 105 24.25 -11.47 -17.08
N LEU A 106 23.85 -10.61 -18.02
CA LEU A 106 24.25 -10.67 -19.41
C LEU A 106 25.63 -10.02 -19.64
N ASP A 107 26.05 -9.12 -18.74
CA ASP A 107 27.34 -8.43 -18.81
C ASP A 107 27.92 -8.15 -17.40
N GLY A 108 28.69 -9.14 -16.92
CA GLY A 108 29.41 -9.03 -15.64
C GLY A 108 30.59 -8.05 -15.63
N GLU A 109 30.86 -7.33 -16.72
CA GLU A 109 31.79 -6.18 -16.69
C GLU A 109 31.12 -4.90 -16.19
N THR A 110 29.79 -4.87 -16.14
CA THR A 110 29.03 -3.73 -15.64
C THR A 110 28.80 -3.80 -14.13
N ALA A 111 28.58 -2.64 -13.51
CA ALA A 111 28.34 -2.56 -12.07
C ALA A 111 26.88 -2.85 -11.67
N ALA A 112 25.95 -2.72 -12.62
CA ALA A 112 24.53 -3.02 -12.44
C ALA A 112 24.21 -4.37 -13.09
N LEU A 113 23.13 -5.03 -12.69
CA LEU A 113 22.75 -6.31 -13.27
C LEU A 113 22.19 -6.08 -14.69
N GLU A 114 22.87 -6.56 -15.73
CA GLU A 114 22.31 -6.55 -17.08
C GLU A 114 21.38 -7.76 -17.27
N HIS A 115 20.10 -7.52 -17.46
CA HIS A 115 19.10 -8.59 -17.58
C HIS A 115 18.21 -8.42 -18.82
N ASP A 116 17.60 -9.50 -19.29
CA ASP A 116 16.62 -9.49 -20.40
C ASP A 116 15.16 -9.49 -19.94
N CYS A 117 14.91 -9.15 -18.67
CA CYS A 117 13.58 -9.19 -18.08
C CYS A 117 12.54 -8.34 -18.81
N VAL A 118 11.37 -8.94 -19.03
CA VAL A 118 10.18 -8.26 -19.55
C VAL A 118 9.09 -8.30 -18.50
N LEU A 119 8.57 -7.12 -18.11
CA LEU A 119 7.41 -7.02 -17.22
C LEU A 119 6.14 -6.82 -18.04
N THR A 120 5.19 -7.71 -17.85
CA THR A 120 3.88 -7.66 -18.48
C THR A 120 2.80 -7.38 -17.45
N GLU A 121 1.87 -6.50 -17.82
CA GLU A 121 0.64 -6.21 -17.11
C GLU A 121 -0.59 -6.77 -17.85
N THR A 122 -1.47 -7.47 -17.13
CA THR A 122 -2.74 -7.99 -17.68
C THR A 122 -3.92 -7.44 -16.89
N LEU A 123 -4.87 -6.82 -17.56
CA LEU A 123 -6.14 -6.39 -16.96
C LEU A 123 -7.03 -7.62 -16.71
N THR A 124 -7.33 -7.89 -15.45
CA THR A 124 -8.03 -9.13 -15.04
C THR A 124 -9.45 -9.28 -15.57
N THR A 125 -10.07 -8.17 -15.99
CA THR A 125 -11.46 -8.08 -16.46
C THR A 125 -11.63 -8.34 -17.96
N ARG A 126 -10.58 -8.09 -18.76
CA ARG A 126 -10.64 -8.13 -20.24
C ARG A 126 -9.54 -8.99 -20.88
N ASP A 127 -8.59 -9.50 -20.08
CA ASP A 127 -7.43 -10.26 -20.55
C ASP A 127 -6.55 -9.47 -21.55
N ASP A 128 -6.61 -8.14 -21.45
CA ASP A 128 -5.78 -7.23 -22.24
C ASP A 128 -4.38 -7.18 -21.62
N GLN A 129 -3.37 -7.51 -22.43
CA GLN A 129 -1.98 -7.65 -22.01
C GLN A 129 -1.11 -6.53 -22.60
N HIS A 130 -0.31 -5.88 -21.73
CA HIS A 130 0.59 -4.79 -22.10
C HIS A 130 1.98 -5.05 -21.53
N VAL A 131 3.01 -4.91 -22.38
CA VAL A 131 4.40 -4.88 -21.91
C VAL A 131 4.69 -3.50 -21.37
N LEU A 132 5.20 -3.42 -20.15
CA LEU A 132 5.57 -2.16 -19.53
C LEU A 132 6.98 -1.75 -20.02
N PRO A 133 7.14 -0.54 -20.57
CA PRO A 133 8.45 -0.03 -20.94
C PRO A 133 9.28 0.28 -19.69
N ALA A 134 10.60 0.36 -19.84
CA ALA A 134 11.48 0.85 -18.79
C ALA A 134 11.19 2.33 -18.49
N CYS A 135 11.30 2.73 -17.22
CA CYS A 135 11.24 4.13 -16.84
C CYS A 135 12.52 4.86 -17.26
N GLU A 136 12.37 6.13 -17.63
CA GLU A 136 13.50 6.98 -18.01
C GLU A 136 14.05 7.69 -16.77
N ARG A 137 15.37 7.90 -16.71
CA ARG A 137 15.98 8.75 -15.68
C ARG A 137 15.94 10.20 -16.15
N ASP A 138 15.51 11.12 -15.28
CA ASP A 138 15.60 12.55 -15.56
C ASP A 138 17.04 13.02 -15.32
N ASP A 139 17.74 13.28 -16.43
CA ASP A 139 19.17 13.54 -16.53
C ASP A 139 19.60 14.90 -15.92
N VAL A 140 18.64 15.76 -15.54
CA VAL A 140 18.93 17.05 -14.89
C VAL A 140 19.18 16.90 -13.37
N ALA A 141 18.65 15.85 -12.73
CA ALA A 141 18.86 15.56 -11.30
C ALA A 141 19.94 14.48 -11.04
N ALA A 142 20.47 13.87 -12.10
CA ALA A 142 21.34 12.69 -12.05
C ALA A 142 22.74 12.94 -11.43
N LEU A 143 23.14 14.19 -11.24
CA LEU A 143 24.45 14.54 -10.66
C LEU A 143 24.45 14.73 -9.14
N GLU A 144 23.29 14.87 -8.51
CA GLU A 144 23.20 15.24 -7.08
C GLU A 144 22.45 14.21 -6.21
N ASP A 145 21.67 13.29 -6.80
CA ASP A 145 20.89 12.30 -6.04
C ASP A 145 20.85 10.91 -6.73
N PRO A 146 21.45 9.85 -6.13
CA PRO A 146 21.35 8.48 -6.64
C PRO A 146 19.92 7.90 -6.57
N THR A 147 18.99 8.54 -5.87
CA THR A 147 17.56 8.19 -5.86
C THR A 147 16.76 8.84 -6.99
N GLY A 148 17.45 9.56 -7.90
CA GLY A 148 16.96 10.47 -8.93
C GLY A 148 15.56 10.21 -9.48
N THR A 149 14.87 11.31 -9.80
CA THR A 149 13.48 11.29 -10.28
C THR A 149 13.34 10.42 -11.54
N TRP A 150 12.61 9.31 -11.42
CA TRP A 150 12.24 8.48 -12.55
C TRP A 150 11.01 9.06 -13.22
N ARG A 151 11.02 9.12 -14.55
CA ARG A 151 9.90 9.59 -15.35
C ARG A 151 9.32 8.46 -16.20
N ILE A 152 8.01 8.52 -16.38
CA ILE A 152 7.27 7.62 -17.25
C ILE A 152 7.40 8.16 -18.67
N PRO A 153 7.78 7.34 -19.68
CA PRO A 153 7.83 7.76 -21.08
C PRO A 153 6.54 8.45 -21.53
N ASP A 154 6.65 9.40 -22.46
CA ASP A 154 5.52 10.25 -22.84
C ASP A 154 4.35 9.53 -23.49
N ASP A 155 4.63 8.43 -24.17
CA ASP A 155 3.67 7.54 -24.80
C ASP A 155 3.17 6.42 -23.86
N ALA A 156 3.61 6.39 -22.60
CA ALA A 156 3.27 5.37 -21.63
C ALA A 156 2.43 5.90 -20.46
N VAL A 157 1.50 5.06 -19.99
CA VAL A 157 0.70 5.34 -18.77
C VAL A 157 1.40 4.82 -17.51
N ALA A 158 2.20 3.78 -17.68
CA ALA A 158 2.99 3.13 -16.65
C ALA A 158 4.34 2.68 -17.20
N CYS A 159 5.34 2.57 -16.34
CA CYS A 159 6.65 2.02 -16.68
C CYS A 159 7.22 1.19 -15.53
N VAL A 160 8.20 0.36 -15.83
CA VAL A 160 8.93 -0.46 -14.84
C VAL A 160 10.30 0.13 -14.53
N ARG A 161 10.62 0.21 -13.24
CA ARG A 161 11.95 0.47 -12.72
C ARG A 161 12.47 -0.82 -12.08
N TRP A 162 13.55 -1.35 -12.63
CA TRP A 162 14.25 -2.50 -12.06
C TRP A 162 15.15 -2.07 -10.89
N ARG A 163 15.35 -2.96 -9.92
CA ARG A 163 16.13 -2.73 -8.71
C ARG A 163 17.03 -3.94 -8.45
N ASP A 164 18.33 -3.68 -8.37
CA ASP A 164 19.39 -4.66 -8.12
C ASP A 164 20.39 -4.10 -7.10
N GLY A 165 21.42 -4.88 -6.75
CA GLY A 165 22.50 -4.45 -5.87
C GLY A 165 22.02 -3.77 -4.59
N ASP A 166 22.54 -2.57 -4.32
CA ASP A 166 22.17 -1.77 -3.14
C ASP A 166 20.72 -1.25 -3.16
N ALA A 167 20.07 -1.22 -4.32
CA ALA A 167 18.69 -0.77 -4.48
C ALA A 167 17.67 -1.91 -4.30
N LEU A 168 18.12 -3.17 -4.29
CA LEU A 168 17.28 -4.34 -4.09
C LEU A 168 16.75 -4.40 -2.65
N ASP A 169 15.48 -4.75 -2.49
CA ASP A 169 14.93 -4.96 -1.15
C ASP A 169 15.55 -6.22 -0.52
N PRO A 170 16.02 -6.16 0.74
CA PRO A 170 16.59 -7.33 1.42
C PRO A 170 15.68 -8.56 1.42
N ASP A 171 14.36 -8.39 1.42
CA ASP A 171 13.42 -9.52 1.36
C ASP A 171 13.52 -10.29 0.03
N CYS A 172 14.00 -9.66 -1.06
CA CYS A 172 14.25 -10.35 -2.32
C CYS A 172 15.48 -11.25 -2.25
N LEU A 173 16.54 -10.77 -1.57
CA LEU A 173 17.74 -11.56 -1.32
C LEU A 173 17.40 -12.79 -0.47
N ASP A 174 16.63 -12.61 0.62
CA ASP A 174 16.17 -13.69 1.49
C ASP A 174 15.34 -14.76 0.76
N ARG A 175 14.75 -14.39 -0.39
CA ARG A 175 13.94 -15.27 -1.26
C ARG A 175 14.72 -15.95 -2.36
N GLY A 176 16.02 -15.74 -2.44
CA GLY A 176 16.83 -16.35 -3.51
C GLY A 176 16.86 -15.53 -4.81
N GLY A 177 16.49 -14.23 -4.78
CA GLY A 177 16.47 -13.37 -5.95
C GLY A 177 17.52 -12.25 -5.90
N ASN A 178 18.08 -11.88 -7.06
CA ASN A 178 19.01 -10.76 -7.25
C ASN A 178 18.38 -9.56 -7.98
N LEU A 179 17.06 -9.62 -8.26
CA LEU A 179 16.35 -8.59 -9.01
C LEU A 179 14.96 -8.35 -8.43
N GLY A 180 14.58 -7.09 -8.34
CA GLY A 180 13.24 -6.63 -8.01
C GLY A 180 12.78 -5.53 -8.95
N PHE A 181 11.52 -5.10 -8.80
CA PHE A 181 10.96 -4.04 -9.63
C PHE A 181 9.95 -3.17 -8.90
N GLU A 182 9.71 -2.01 -9.49
CA GLU A 182 8.68 -1.05 -9.10
C GLU A 182 7.94 -0.60 -10.36
N VAL A 183 6.62 -0.42 -10.26
CA VAL A 183 5.81 0.12 -11.37
C VAL A 183 5.40 1.53 -11.02
N LEU A 184 5.82 2.48 -11.85
CA LEU A 184 5.42 3.88 -11.78
C LEU A 184 4.22 4.09 -12.70
N ARG A 185 3.23 4.89 -12.27
CA ARG A 185 2.00 5.17 -13.04
C ARG A 185 1.63 6.65 -13.02
N ARG A 186 1.16 7.17 -14.15
CA ARG A 186 0.63 8.54 -14.27
C ARG A 186 -0.77 8.66 -13.66
N VAL A 187 -1.56 7.58 -13.76
CA VAL A 187 -2.93 7.52 -13.26
C VAL A 187 -3.12 6.30 -12.37
N PRO A 188 -4.00 6.39 -11.35
CA PRO A 188 -4.40 5.22 -10.57
C PRO A 188 -5.02 4.12 -11.43
N LEU A 189 -4.91 2.88 -10.97
CA LEU A 189 -5.61 1.75 -11.57
C LEU A 189 -7.10 1.83 -11.30
N GLU A 190 -7.91 1.85 -12.36
CA GLU A 190 -9.37 1.74 -12.27
C GLU A 190 -9.83 0.29 -12.07
N GLU A 191 -9.02 -0.66 -12.53
CA GLU A 191 -9.31 -2.10 -12.50
C GLU A 191 -8.09 -2.89 -12.00
N PRO A 192 -8.27 -4.07 -11.36
CA PRO A 192 -7.14 -4.87 -10.88
C PRO A 192 -6.33 -5.47 -12.02
N VAL A 193 -5.01 -5.49 -11.84
CA VAL A 193 -4.05 -6.05 -12.80
C VAL A 193 -3.24 -7.19 -12.21
N CYS A 194 -2.83 -8.11 -13.08
CA CYS A 194 -1.79 -9.10 -12.81
C CYS A 194 -0.48 -8.63 -13.42
N LEU A 195 0.61 -8.68 -12.65
CA LEU A 195 1.95 -8.39 -13.13
C LEU A 195 2.73 -9.70 -13.25
N ARG A 196 3.43 -9.88 -14.36
CA ARG A 196 4.27 -11.05 -14.63
C ARG A 196 5.61 -10.61 -15.21
N ALA A 197 6.67 -10.84 -14.45
CA ALA A 197 8.04 -10.72 -14.94
C ALA A 197 8.48 -12.04 -15.57
N VAL A 198 9.14 -11.97 -16.72
CA VAL A 198 9.80 -13.11 -17.36
C VAL A 198 11.23 -12.71 -17.66
N CYS A 199 12.18 -13.47 -17.13
CA CYS A 199 13.61 -13.23 -17.21
C CYS A 199 14.34 -14.51 -17.56
N SER A 200 15.53 -14.41 -18.13
CA SER A 200 16.46 -15.53 -18.21
C SER A 200 17.00 -15.90 -16.84
N ALA A 201 16.88 -17.17 -16.48
CA ALA A 201 17.46 -17.70 -15.25
C ALA A 201 18.98 -17.85 -15.39
N SER A 202 19.71 -17.57 -14.33
CA SER A 202 21.16 -17.74 -14.28
C SER A 202 21.57 -19.21 -14.50
N GLN A 203 22.59 -19.42 -15.32
CA GLN A 203 23.26 -20.72 -15.45
C GLN A 203 24.48 -20.83 -14.52
N LEU A 204 24.93 -19.73 -13.92
CA LEU A 204 26.06 -19.65 -13.02
C LEU A 204 25.70 -18.83 -11.75
N PRO A 205 24.79 -19.32 -10.89
CA PRO A 205 24.29 -18.52 -9.76
C PRO A 205 25.37 -18.05 -8.78
N SER A 206 26.47 -18.80 -8.66
CA SER A 206 27.62 -18.41 -7.83
C SER A 206 28.31 -17.12 -8.30
N PHE A 207 28.11 -16.74 -9.56
CA PHE A 207 28.64 -15.51 -10.15
C PHE A 207 27.57 -14.43 -10.22
N ASP A 208 26.38 -14.76 -10.74
CA ASP A 208 25.31 -13.78 -10.98
C ASP A 208 24.58 -13.35 -9.69
N CYS A 209 24.59 -14.21 -8.67
CA CYS A 209 23.89 -14.01 -7.40
C CYS A 209 24.73 -14.48 -6.19
N PRO A 210 25.90 -13.87 -5.94
CA PRO A 210 26.77 -14.31 -4.86
C PRO A 210 26.12 -14.06 -3.49
N GLY A 211 25.86 -15.13 -2.74
CA GLY A 211 25.27 -15.03 -1.39
C GLY A 211 23.75 -15.11 -1.33
N VAL A 212 23.13 -15.38 -2.47
CA VAL A 212 21.72 -15.75 -2.64
C VAL A 212 21.61 -17.28 -2.67
#